data_AF-A0A1V9Z7L0-F1
#
_entry.id   AF-A0A1V9Z7L0-F1
#
_cell.length_a   1.000
_cell.length_b   1.000
_cell.length_c   1.000
_cell.angle_alpha   90.00
_cell.angle_beta   90.00
_cell.angle_gamma   90.00
#
_symmetry.space_group_name_H-M   'P 1'
#
loop_
_entity.id
_entity.type
_entity.pdbx_description
1 polymer ?
#
loop_
_entity_poly.entity_id
_entity_poly.type
_entity_poly.pdbx_seq_one_letter_code
_entity_poly.pdbx_strand_id
1 'polypeptide(L)'
;MGLYGQKYREGQVKHIFGQSGIKGSIYRVCINNTLVCKEENGLADAPDLPTVDCAKAAARRRLGLVLDPVKVKLWPNATMCYNITDTKFTKKERKYIKQAAKHIHTKTSVDIITLAECQAKGNANLCGNCKDYVAVTKEKPGCFAAVGYQASGAQVLNVEKGCFKAGMGRIAHEFLHAIGFYHEHVHPNRKIIILQNELKVARNNYILKKDAVDTTYDFVSIMHYSSEAGVCIPKQKNIVYCDISQSEEDGCVVPSRDDCDEKASKVLGQRKGLSKIDINTVGVLYGNKKKGTKATIKQLRAKQKKQKKAEKKKTKKSKTKLTSNAESDELTTTNGEIQNDGI
;
A
#
# COMPACT_ATOMS: atom_id res chain seq x y z
N MET A 1 -10.26 -16.22 -25.27
CA MET A 1 -8.87 -16.73 -25.21
C MET A 1 -8.07 -15.84 -24.25
N GLY A 2 -7.05 -16.38 -23.59
CA GLY A 2 -6.38 -15.68 -22.49
C GLY A 2 -4.86 -15.70 -22.62
N LEU A 3 -4.23 -14.53 -22.51
CA LEU A 3 -2.89 -14.42 -21.95
C LEU A 3 -3.04 -14.43 -20.43
N TYR A 4 -2.33 -15.33 -19.74
CA TYR A 4 -2.44 -15.60 -18.30
C TYR A 4 -3.76 -16.23 -17.83
N GLY A 5 -4.44 -17.03 -18.67
CA GLY A 5 -5.49 -17.96 -18.21
C GLY A 5 -6.88 -17.37 -17.90
N GLN A 6 -7.15 -16.09 -18.17
CA GLN A 6 -8.50 -15.51 -18.01
C GLN A 6 -9.30 -15.49 -19.34
N LYS A 7 -10.56 -15.95 -19.30
CA LYS A 7 -11.51 -15.86 -20.44
C LYS A 7 -12.23 -14.50 -20.43
N TYR A 8 -12.21 -13.81 -21.57
CA TYR A 8 -12.91 -12.53 -21.82
C TYR A 8 -14.03 -12.75 -22.84
N ARG A 9 -15.13 -11.98 -22.72
CA ARG A 9 -16.23 -11.94 -23.71
C ARG A 9 -15.99 -10.81 -24.72
N GLU A 10 -16.48 -10.97 -25.93
CA GLU A 10 -16.37 -9.96 -26.99
C GLU A 10 -17.05 -8.64 -26.56
N GLY A 11 -16.40 -7.49 -26.82
CA GLY A 11 -16.86 -6.17 -26.37
C GLY A 11 -16.73 -5.90 -24.86
N GLN A 12 -16.22 -6.85 -24.07
CA GLN A 12 -16.07 -6.67 -22.63
C GLN A 12 -14.93 -5.70 -22.31
N VAL A 13 -15.29 -4.54 -21.74
CA VAL A 13 -14.36 -3.51 -21.28
C VAL A 13 -13.97 -3.75 -19.82
N LYS A 14 -12.68 -3.69 -19.52
CA LYS A 14 -12.15 -3.78 -18.15
C LYS A 14 -10.97 -2.85 -17.94
N HIS A 15 -11.13 -1.88 -17.05
CA HIS A 15 -10.04 -0.97 -16.66
C HIS A 15 -8.90 -1.74 -16.01
N ILE A 16 -7.70 -1.61 -16.58
CA ILE A 16 -6.45 -2.15 -16.03
C ILE A 16 -5.71 -1.10 -15.20
N PHE A 17 -5.94 0.19 -15.49
CA PHE A 17 -5.36 1.31 -14.78
C PHE A 17 -6.33 2.50 -14.79
N GLY A 18 -6.52 3.18 -13.66
CA GLY A 18 -7.44 4.33 -13.59
C GLY A 18 -8.92 3.96 -13.56
N GLN A 19 -9.79 4.87 -13.98
CA GLN A 19 -11.26 4.79 -13.98
C GLN A 19 -11.83 5.42 -15.27
N SER A 20 -13.02 4.99 -15.67
CA SER A 20 -13.75 5.54 -16.83
C SER A 20 -13.92 7.06 -16.73
N GLY A 21 -13.71 7.77 -17.83
CA GLY A 21 -13.78 9.22 -17.96
C GLY A 21 -12.55 9.99 -17.46
N ILE A 22 -11.42 9.32 -17.15
CA ILE A 22 -10.24 9.98 -16.58
C ILE A 22 -9.05 9.89 -17.53
N LYS A 23 -8.48 11.05 -17.90
CA LYS A 23 -7.31 11.13 -18.77
C LYS A 23 -6.13 10.32 -18.21
N GLY A 24 -5.57 9.43 -19.03
CA GLY A 24 -4.50 8.51 -18.68
C GLY A 24 -4.96 7.21 -18.02
N SER A 25 -6.26 6.98 -17.87
CA SER A 25 -6.79 5.65 -17.54
C SER A 25 -6.59 4.71 -18.72
N ILE A 26 -6.34 3.43 -18.45
CA ILE A 26 -6.18 2.42 -19.49
C ILE A 26 -7.18 1.30 -19.23
N TYR A 27 -7.95 0.96 -20.25
CA TYR A 27 -8.84 -0.19 -20.24
C TYR A 27 -8.47 -1.19 -21.32
N ARG A 28 -8.80 -2.45 -21.07
CA ARG A 28 -8.72 -3.53 -22.04
C ARG A 28 -10.10 -3.80 -22.60
N VAL A 29 -10.17 -4.02 -23.89
CA VAL A 29 -11.38 -4.45 -24.59
C VAL A 29 -11.02 -5.61 -25.52
N CYS A 30 -11.89 -6.61 -25.60
CA CYS A 30 -11.78 -7.68 -26.58
C CYS A 30 -12.48 -7.23 -27.85
N ILE A 31 -11.73 -7.06 -28.93
CA ILE A 31 -12.23 -6.71 -30.27
C ILE A 31 -11.72 -7.76 -31.25
N ASN A 32 -12.63 -8.40 -31.96
CA ASN A 32 -12.37 -9.49 -32.90
C ASN A 32 -11.47 -10.58 -32.29
N ASN A 33 -11.82 -11.06 -31.09
CA ASN A 33 -11.04 -12.04 -30.33
C ASN A 33 -9.59 -11.62 -29.96
N THR A 34 -9.22 -10.35 -30.17
CA THR A 34 -7.91 -9.79 -29.82
C THR A 34 -8.05 -8.81 -28.66
N LEU A 35 -7.26 -9.03 -27.60
CA LEU A 35 -7.23 -8.14 -26.45
C LEU A 35 -6.37 -6.91 -26.76
N VAL A 36 -7.02 -5.75 -26.85
CA VAL A 36 -6.37 -4.46 -27.10
C VAL A 36 -6.51 -3.54 -25.89
N CYS A 37 -5.47 -2.76 -25.59
CA CYS A 37 -5.49 -1.74 -24.54
C CYS A 37 -5.70 -0.35 -25.16
N LYS A 38 -6.58 0.44 -24.55
CA LYS A 38 -6.95 1.79 -24.98
C LYS A 38 -6.69 2.76 -23.83
N GLU A 39 -6.09 3.91 -24.12
CA GLU A 39 -5.84 4.97 -23.13
C GLU A 39 -6.87 6.09 -23.26
N GLU A 40 -7.52 6.41 -22.15
CA GLU A 40 -8.54 7.45 -22.08
C GLU A 40 -7.91 8.83 -22.12
N ASN A 41 -8.53 9.71 -22.90
CA ASN A 41 -8.17 11.12 -22.99
C ASN A 41 -8.92 12.00 -21.97
N GLY A 42 -9.86 11.42 -21.20
CA GLY A 42 -10.66 12.12 -20.19
C GLY A 42 -11.85 12.91 -20.74
N LEU A 43 -12.33 12.57 -21.93
CA LEU A 43 -13.50 13.18 -22.57
C LEU A 43 -14.64 12.15 -22.64
N ALA A 44 -15.88 12.56 -22.34
CA ALA A 44 -17.08 11.77 -22.62
C ALA A 44 -17.43 11.88 -24.12
N ASP A 45 -17.97 10.80 -24.70
CA ASP A 45 -18.34 10.69 -26.13
C ASP A 45 -17.18 10.88 -27.13
N ALA A 46 -15.95 10.60 -26.72
CA ALA A 46 -14.79 10.64 -27.61
C ALA A 46 -14.86 9.56 -28.71
N PRO A 47 -14.37 9.84 -29.94
CA PRO A 47 -14.18 8.81 -30.96
C PRO A 47 -13.12 7.78 -30.52
N ASP A 48 -12.94 6.70 -31.31
CA ASP A 48 -12.09 5.57 -30.91
C ASP A 48 -10.70 6.03 -30.43
N LEU A 49 -10.33 5.56 -29.24
CA LEU A 49 -9.16 5.99 -28.51
C LEU A 49 -7.89 5.28 -29.06
N PRO A 50 -6.70 5.88 -28.91
CA PRO A 50 -5.47 5.28 -29.41
C PRO A 50 -5.14 3.97 -28.68
N THR A 51 -4.72 2.96 -29.44
CA THR A 51 -4.26 1.68 -28.90
C THR A 51 -2.86 1.83 -28.30
N VAL A 52 -2.68 1.37 -27.06
CA VAL A 52 -1.41 1.43 -26.33
C VAL A 52 -0.92 0.04 -25.96
N ASP A 53 0.39 -0.09 -25.71
CA ASP A 53 0.96 -1.35 -25.23
C ASP A 53 0.44 -1.68 -23.82
N CYS A 54 -0.21 -2.84 -23.69
CA CYS A 54 -0.73 -3.38 -22.45
C CYS A 54 0.33 -3.61 -21.36
N ALA A 55 1.61 -3.70 -21.72
CA ALA A 55 2.75 -3.80 -20.80
C ALA A 55 3.21 -2.43 -20.28
N LYS A 56 2.99 -1.33 -21.02
CA LYS A 56 3.25 0.05 -20.53
C LYS A 56 2.35 0.45 -19.35
N ALA A 57 1.23 -0.25 -19.14
CA ALA A 57 0.28 -0.02 -18.05
C ALA A 57 0.67 -0.64 -16.68
N ALA A 58 1.73 -1.44 -16.60
CA ALA A 58 2.22 -1.99 -15.32
C ALA A 58 2.95 -0.95 -14.44
N ALA A 59 3.18 0.26 -14.97
CA ALA A 59 3.89 1.33 -14.29
C ALA A 59 2.95 2.49 -13.97
N ARG A 60 2.30 2.45 -12.79
CA ARG A 60 2.12 3.57 -11.82
C ARG A 60 0.78 3.58 -11.08
N ARG A 61 0.64 2.79 -10.00
CA ARG A 61 0.07 3.25 -8.72
C ARG A 61 0.53 2.30 -7.61
N ARG A 62 1.27 2.83 -6.64
CA ARG A 62 1.95 2.07 -5.57
C ARG A 62 1.24 2.38 -4.25
N LEU A 63 0.96 1.36 -3.42
CA LEU A 63 0.37 1.43 -2.07
C LEU A 63 1.00 0.35 -1.13
N GLY A 64 1.84 0.63 -0.10
CA GLY A 64 2.56 -0.26 0.87
C GLY A 64 2.95 0.30 2.27
N LEU A 65 4.00 -0.10 2.97
CA LEU A 65 4.57 0.70 4.08
C LEU A 65 5.84 1.41 3.56
N VAL A 66 6.29 2.44 4.26
CA VAL A 66 7.46 3.32 4.00
C VAL A 66 8.12 3.22 2.61
N LEU A 67 8.10 4.35 1.92
CA LEU A 67 8.73 4.61 0.62
C LEU A 67 9.93 3.70 0.32
N ASP A 68 9.86 3.01 -0.81
CA ASP A 68 11.06 2.75 -1.59
C ASP A 68 11.48 4.10 -2.21
N PRO A 69 12.54 4.77 -1.73
CA PRO A 69 12.93 6.10 -2.22
C PRO A 69 13.44 6.07 -3.68
N VAL A 70 13.65 4.88 -4.26
CA VAL A 70 13.99 4.69 -5.68
C VAL A 70 12.73 4.74 -6.56
N LYS A 71 11.56 4.46 -5.97
CA LYS A 71 10.28 4.32 -6.67
C LYS A 71 9.31 5.47 -6.37
N VAL A 72 9.33 6.00 -5.15
CA VAL A 72 8.48 7.12 -4.73
C VAL A 72 9.34 8.04 -3.89
N LYS A 73 9.42 9.33 -4.27
CA LYS A 73 10.37 10.26 -3.69
C LYS A 73 9.89 10.75 -2.31
N LEU A 74 10.85 11.07 -1.45
CA LEU A 74 10.61 11.80 -0.21
C LEU A 74 10.53 13.30 -0.50
N TRP A 75 9.81 14.03 0.35
CA TRP A 75 9.81 15.48 0.27
C TRP A 75 11.21 16.05 0.54
N PRO A 76 11.69 17.00 -0.28
CA PRO A 76 13.00 17.60 -0.08
C PRO A 76 13.04 18.29 1.28
N ASN A 77 14.21 18.20 1.93
CA ASN A 77 14.46 18.82 3.23
C ASN A 77 13.55 18.40 4.39
N ALA A 78 12.80 17.30 4.23
CA ALA A 78 11.76 16.88 5.18
C ALA A 78 10.65 17.94 5.34
N THR A 79 10.37 18.70 4.28
CA THR A 79 9.36 19.76 4.31
C THR A 79 8.32 19.54 3.23
N MET A 80 7.08 19.34 3.66
CA MET A 80 5.91 19.23 2.79
C MET A 80 5.09 20.50 2.87
N CYS A 81 4.77 21.08 1.72
CA CYS A 81 3.90 22.24 1.64
C CYS A 81 2.48 21.80 1.35
N TYR A 82 1.50 22.53 1.86
CA TYR A 82 0.09 22.34 1.48
C TYR A 82 -0.62 23.66 1.22
N ASN A 83 -1.69 23.60 0.46
CA ASN A 83 -2.60 24.72 0.24
C ASN A 83 -4.05 24.23 0.31
N ILE A 84 -4.92 24.98 0.98
CA ILE A 84 -6.36 24.68 1.02
C ILE A 84 -7.02 25.43 -0.12
N THR A 85 -7.05 24.81 -1.30
CA THR A 85 -7.44 25.46 -2.56
C THR A 85 -8.95 25.59 -2.71
N ASP A 86 -9.71 24.65 -2.15
CA ASP A 86 -11.17 24.64 -2.29
C ASP A 86 -11.83 25.66 -1.34
N THR A 87 -12.70 26.51 -1.89
CA THR A 87 -13.44 27.53 -1.12
C THR A 87 -14.59 26.91 -0.32
N LYS A 88 -15.08 25.72 -0.69
CA LYS A 88 -16.23 25.02 -0.09
C LYS A 88 -15.99 24.49 1.33
N PHE A 89 -14.76 24.54 1.83
CA PHE A 89 -14.47 24.15 3.20
C PHE A 89 -15.01 25.17 4.21
N THR A 90 -15.83 24.67 5.13
CA THR A 90 -16.32 25.45 6.28
C THR A 90 -15.16 25.84 7.22
N LYS A 91 -15.39 26.84 8.09
CA LYS A 91 -14.42 27.24 9.13
C LYS A 91 -13.98 26.06 10.01
N LYS A 92 -14.93 25.17 10.36
CA LYS A 92 -14.67 23.96 11.16
C LYS A 92 -13.79 22.95 10.42
N GLU A 93 -14.06 22.70 9.14
CA GLU A 93 -13.26 21.80 8.31
C GLU A 93 -11.84 22.32 8.12
N ARG A 94 -11.68 23.62 7.82
CA ARG A 94 -10.35 24.27 7.74
C ARG A 94 -9.59 24.15 9.06
N LYS A 95 -10.27 24.27 10.20
CA LYS A 95 -9.66 24.06 11.53
C LYS A 95 -9.12 22.64 11.66
N TYR A 96 -9.86 21.61 11.26
CA TYR A 96 -9.38 20.23 11.31
C TYR A 96 -8.21 19.96 10.36
N ILE A 97 -8.22 20.53 9.15
CA ILE A 97 -7.09 20.43 8.21
C ILE A 97 -5.82 21.02 8.83
N LYS A 98 -5.91 22.22 9.41
CA LYS A 98 -4.79 22.88 10.10
C LYS A 98 -4.32 22.08 11.32
N GLN A 99 -5.25 21.51 12.09
CA GLN A 99 -4.91 20.65 13.23
C GLN A 99 -4.16 19.38 12.80
N ALA A 100 -4.58 18.74 11.71
CA ALA A 100 -3.91 17.55 11.19
C ALA A 100 -2.46 17.86 10.76
N ALA A 101 -2.27 18.95 10.00
CA ALA A 101 -0.95 19.43 9.60
C ALA A 101 -0.07 19.73 10.83
N LYS A 102 -0.62 20.49 11.79
CA LYS A 102 0.07 20.83 13.04
C LYS A 102 0.43 19.59 13.85
N HIS A 103 -0.46 18.61 13.95
CA HIS A 103 -0.25 17.39 14.72
C HIS A 103 0.94 16.56 14.21
N ILE A 104 1.11 16.46 12.89
CA ILE A 104 2.28 15.78 12.31
C ILE A 104 3.52 16.66 12.48
N HIS A 105 3.41 17.96 12.20
CA HIS A 105 4.54 18.91 12.32
C HIS A 105 5.13 18.96 13.73
N THR A 106 4.31 18.91 14.77
CA THR A 106 4.77 19.00 16.17
C THR A 106 5.28 17.67 16.72
N LYS A 107 4.69 16.54 16.29
CA LYS A 107 5.06 15.22 16.81
C LYS A 107 6.21 14.56 16.06
N THR A 108 6.51 15.02 14.86
CA THR A 108 7.50 14.39 13.98
C THR A 108 8.61 15.36 13.60
N SER A 109 9.58 14.86 12.83
CA SER A 109 10.67 15.65 12.28
C SER A 109 10.36 16.28 10.92
N VAL A 110 9.17 16.02 10.36
CA VAL A 110 8.74 16.58 9.09
C VAL A 110 8.07 17.92 9.33
N ASP A 111 8.51 18.92 8.59
CA ASP A 111 7.85 20.22 8.55
C ASP A 111 6.64 20.15 7.62
N ILE A 112 5.45 20.46 8.13
CA ILE A 112 4.24 20.66 7.33
C ILE A 112 3.86 22.12 7.42
N ILE A 113 4.09 22.85 6.35
CA ILE A 113 3.85 24.29 6.26
C ILE A 113 2.92 24.60 5.10
N THR A 114 2.30 25.76 5.12
CA THR A 114 1.52 26.26 3.99
C THR A 114 2.43 26.71 2.85
N LEU A 115 1.90 26.68 1.63
CA LEU A 115 2.61 27.22 0.47
C LEU A 115 3.00 28.70 0.66
N ALA A 116 2.12 29.50 1.28
CA ALA A 116 2.39 30.90 1.59
C ALA A 116 3.55 31.08 2.58
N GLU A 117 3.63 30.25 3.62
CA GLU A 117 4.76 30.26 4.56
C GLU A 117 6.09 29.87 3.88
N CYS A 118 6.05 28.99 2.89
CA CYS A 118 7.23 28.64 2.09
C CYS A 118 7.71 29.84 1.27
N GLN A 119 6.79 30.49 0.56
CA GLN A 119 7.08 31.66 -0.29
C GLN A 119 7.62 32.83 0.54
N ALA A 120 7.06 33.07 1.73
CA ALA A 120 7.53 34.08 2.66
C ALA A 120 8.97 33.82 3.16
N LYS A 121 9.44 32.57 3.14
CA LYS A 121 10.81 32.18 3.51
C LYS A 121 11.82 32.25 2.35
N GLY A 122 11.45 32.88 1.23
CA GLY A 122 12.38 33.21 0.14
C GLY A 122 12.80 32.02 -0.73
N ASN A 123 11.94 30.99 -0.88
CA ASN A 123 12.22 29.81 -1.73
C ASN A 123 13.53 29.08 -1.38
N ALA A 124 13.93 29.06 -0.10
CA ALA A 124 14.84 28.03 0.40
C ALA A 124 14.33 26.67 -0.15
N ASN A 125 15.23 25.76 -0.57
CA ASN A 125 14.95 24.47 -1.24
C ASN A 125 13.93 23.52 -0.51
N LEU A 126 12.75 24.02 -0.19
CA LEU A 126 11.67 23.49 0.61
C LEU A 126 10.54 23.19 -0.38
N CYS A 127 9.91 22.03 -0.26
CA CYS A 127 8.76 21.68 -1.10
C CYS A 127 8.99 21.90 -2.61
N GLY A 128 10.20 21.58 -3.10
CA GLY A 128 10.56 21.84 -4.51
C GLY A 128 10.56 23.33 -4.86
N ASN A 129 11.26 24.14 -4.08
CA ASN A 129 11.36 25.60 -4.25
C ASN A 129 9.99 26.29 -4.17
N CYS A 130 9.15 25.82 -3.24
CA CYS A 130 7.78 26.29 -3.08
C CYS A 130 6.92 26.19 -4.35
N LYS A 131 7.24 25.25 -5.26
CA LYS A 131 6.43 24.95 -6.46
C LYS A 131 5.57 23.71 -6.27
N ASP A 132 6.06 22.75 -5.48
CA ASP A 132 5.35 21.49 -5.22
C ASP A 132 4.60 21.57 -3.89
N TYR A 133 3.33 21.18 -3.90
CA TYR A 133 2.50 21.23 -2.69
C TYR A 133 1.33 20.26 -2.76
N VAL A 134 0.82 19.90 -1.59
CA VAL A 134 -0.43 19.17 -1.44
C VAL A 134 -1.61 20.14 -1.58
N ALA A 135 -2.38 20.00 -2.65
CA ALA A 135 -3.64 20.72 -2.85
C ALA A 135 -4.75 19.99 -2.10
N VAL A 136 -5.22 20.59 -1.01
CA VAL A 136 -6.32 20.06 -0.20
C VAL A 136 -7.65 20.48 -0.82
N THR A 137 -8.41 19.51 -1.32
CA THR A 137 -9.65 19.72 -2.09
C THR A 137 -10.84 18.94 -1.52
N LYS A 138 -12.05 19.33 -1.92
CA LYS A 138 -13.32 18.67 -1.55
C LYS A 138 -14.17 18.41 -2.80
N GLU A 139 -13.53 17.90 -3.85
CA GLU A 139 -14.13 17.80 -5.18
C GLU A 139 -14.71 16.42 -5.48
N LYS A 140 -14.12 15.35 -4.93
CA LYS A 140 -14.48 13.98 -5.25
C LYS A 140 -15.03 13.24 -4.03
N PRO A 141 -15.82 12.17 -4.23
CA PRO A 141 -16.21 11.28 -3.14
C PRO A 141 -14.99 10.59 -2.50
N GLY A 142 -15.04 10.43 -1.18
CA GLY A 142 -14.04 9.72 -0.38
C GLY A 142 -12.86 10.55 0.12
N CYS A 143 -11.97 9.89 0.87
CA CYS A 143 -10.73 10.47 1.39
C CYS A 143 -9.56 9.77 0.70
N PHE A 144 -8.66 10.52 0.06
CA PHE A 144 -7.47 9.95 -0.58
C PHE A 144 -6.39 11.00 -0.82
N ALA A 145 -5.14 10.55 -0.91
CA ALA A 145 -4.00 11.37 -1.30
C ALA A 145 -3.04 10.60 -2.22
N ALA A 146 -2.26 11.35 -3.00
CA ALA A 146 -1.06 10.80 -3.63
C ALA A 146 -0.06 10.37 -2.56
N VAL A 147 0.66 9.26 -2.78
CA VAL A 147 1.68 8.80 -1.83
C VAL A 147 3.06 9.34 -2.16
N GLY A 148 3.67 10.01 -1.19
CA GLY A 148 4.99 10.61 -1.30
C GLY A 148 5.04 11.84 -2.21
N TYR A 149 6.25 12.36 -2.40
CA TYR A 149 6.53 13.54 -3.21
C TYR A 149 6.46 13.23 -4.71
N GLN A 150 5.56 13.92 -5.42
CA GLN A 150 5.36 13.71 -6.87
C GLN A 150 6.27 14.55 -7.76
N ALA A 151 6.82 15.68 -7.27
CA ALA A 151 7.62 16.62 -8.06
C ALA A 151 6.90 17.09 -9.35
N SER A 152 5.63 17.47 -9.22
CA SER A 152 4.73 17.75 -10.34
C SER A 152 3.87 19.01 -10.12
N GLY A 153 4.26 19.89 -9.22
CA GLY A 153 3.45 21.00 -8.74
C GLY A 153 2.42 20.55 -7.71
N ALA A 154 1.15 20.85 -7.97
CA ALA A 154 0.04 20.46 -7.12
C ALA A 154 -0.18 18.93 -7.15
N GLN A 155 -0.20 18.29 -5.98
CA GLN A 155 -0.65 16.91 -5.81
C GLN A 155 -1.91 16.85 -4.94
N VAL A 156 -2.91 16.08 -5.36
CA VAL A 156 -4.23 16.06 -4.71
C VAL A 156 -4.21 15.37 -3.34
N LEU A 157 -4.90 16.01 -2.39
CA LEU A 157 -5.42 15.41 -1.15
C LEU A 157 -6.90 15.77 -1.06
N ASN A 158 -7.76 14.80 -1.31
CA ASN A 158 -9.20 15.01 -1.29
C ASN A 158 -9.76 14.60 0.07
N VAL A 159 -10.54 15.48 0.69
CA VAL A 159 -11.22 15.24 1.98
C VAL A 159 -12.67 15.71 1.91
N GLU A 160 -13.57 14.78 1.58
CA GLU A 160 -15.02 15.03 1.58
C GLU A 160 -15.61 15.21 2.99
N LYS A 161 -16.92 15.52 3.06
CA LYS A 161 -17.66 15.71 4.33
C LYS A 161 -17.48 14.54 5.30
N GLY A 162 -17.49 13.30 4.80
CA GLY A 162 -17.32 12.09 5.61
C GLY A 162 -15.96 12.00 6.31
N CYS A 163 -14.90 12.60 5.74
CA CYS A 163 -13.55 12.56 6.29
C CYS A 163 -13.42 13.31 7.62
N PHE A 164 -14.31 14.28 7.88
CA PHE A 164 -14.28 15.08 9.11
C PHE A 164 -15.02 14.45 10.30
N LYS A 165 -15.68 13.29 10.11
CA LYS A 165 -16.42 12.59 11.19
C LYS A 165 -15.52 12.25 12.38
N ALA A 166 -14.25 11.91 12.13
CA ALA A 166 -13.24 11.61 13.14
C ALA A 166 -12.35 12.83 13.49
N GLY A 167 -12.84 14.05 13.26
CA GLY A 167 -12.07 15.28 13.46
C GLY A 167 -10.84 15.35 12.55
N MET A 168 -9.66 15.58 13.13
CA MET A 168 -8.41 15.70 12.36
C MET A 168 -7.82 14.36 11.89
N GLY A 169 -8.20 13.22 12.49
CA GLY A 169 -7.44 11.98 12.35
C GLY A 169 -7.44 11.38 10.94
N ARG A 170 -8.59 11.40 10.25
CA ARG A 170 -8.65 10.95 8.84
C ARG A 170 -7.81 11.86 7.93
N ILE A 171 -7.75 13.15 8.22
CA ILE A 171 -6.96 14.09 7.43
C ILE A 171 -5.47 13.88 7.70
N ALA A 172 -5.07 13.60 8.94
CA ALA A 172 -3.70 13.24 9.29
C ALA A 172 -3.27 11.95 8.59
N HIS A 173 -4.16 10.97 8.43
CA HIS A 173 -3.93 9.77 7.62
C HIS A 173 -3.63 10.12 6.15
N GLU A 174 -4.42 11.00 5.53
CA GLU A 174 -4.16 11.42 4.14
C GLU A 174 -2.86 12.24 4.01
N PHE A 175 -2.52 13.08 4.99
CA PHE A 175 -1.22 13.75 5.02
C PHE A 175 -0.05 12.75 5.20
N LEU A 176 -0.24 11.68 5.98
CA LEU A 176 0.77 10.63 6.11
C LEU A 176 1.02 9.92 4.77
N HIS A 177 -0.03 9.68 3.98
CA HIS A 177 0.13 9.24 2.60
C HIS A 177 1.02 10.21 1.81
N ALA A 178 0.70 11.51 1.83
CA ALA A 178 1.47 12.52 1.11
C ALA A 178 2.95 12.58 1.52
N ILE A 179 3.31 12.33 2.79
CA ILE A 179 4.72 12.27 3.21
C ILE A 179 5.39 10.92 2.92
N GLY A 180 4.64 9.88 2.52
CA GLY A 180 5.19 8.61 2.03
C GLY A 180 4.77 7.35 2.78
N PHE A 181 3.78 7.42 3.64
CA PHE A 181 3.24 6.23 4.29
C PHE A 181 2.30 5.54 3.33
N TYR A 182 2.17 4.24 3.51
CA TYR A 182 0.93 3.63 3.09
C TYR A 182 0.39 2.72 4.18
N HIS A 183 -0.65 1.95 3.87
CA HIS A 183 -1.45 1.31 4.92
C HIS A 183 -0.66 0.26 5.69
N GLU A 184 -0.95 0.17 6.99
CA GLU A 184 -0.27 -0.78 7.87
C GLU A 184 -0.70 -2.22 7.55
N HIS A 185 -1.95 -2.47 7.15
CA HIS A 185 -2.44 -3.83 6.89
C HIS A 185 -1.83 -4.49 5.64
N VAL A 186 -1.05 -3.76 4.82
CA VAL A 186 -0.28 -4.34 3.70
C VAL A 186 1.19 -4.58 4.04
N HIS A 187 1.55 -4.42 5.33
CA HIS A 187 2.88 -4.71 5.86
C HIS A 187 3.31 -6.15 5.56
N PRO A 188 4.56 -6.39 5.09
CA PRO A 188 5.05 -7.74 4.75
C PRO A 188 4.90 -8.78 5.87
N ASN A 189 5.12 -8.32 7.10
CA ASN A 189 5.02 -9.11 8.33
C ASN A 189 3.74 -8.82 9.13
N ARG A 190 2.63 -8.49 8.46
CA ARG A 190 1.37 -8.16 9.14
C ARG A 190 0.90 -9.31 10.03
N LYS A 191 0.30 -8.96 11.16
CA LYS A 191 -0.18 -9.92 12.17
C LYS A 191 -1.72 -9.94 12.24
N ILE A 192 -2.35 -9.79 11.09
CA ILE A 192 -3.80 -9.78 10.89
C ILE A 192 -4.16 -10.74 9.76
N ILE A 193 -5.41 -11.19 9.75
CA ILE A 193 -6.01 -11.97 8.66
C ILE A 193 -6.95 -11.09 7.84
N ILE A 194 -7.15 -11.46 6.58
CA ILE A 194 -8.01 -10.74 5.63
C ILE A 194 -9.25 -11.59 5.36
N LEU A 195 -10.41 -11.09 5.76
CA LEU A 195 -11.69 -11.74 5.53
C LEU A 195 -12.10 -11.53 4.06
N GLN A 196 -11.71 -12.48 3.23
CA GLN A 196 -11.78 -12.38 1.77
C GLN A 196 -13.20 -12.10 1.22
N ASN A 197 -14.23 -12.49 1.99
CA ASN A 197 -15.65 -12.35 1.64
C ASN A 197 -16.30 -11.10 2.25
N GLU A 198 -15.58 -10.30 3.04
CA GLU A 198 -16.11 -9.13 3.77
C GLU A 198 -15.45 -7.80 3.40
N LEU A 199 -14.71 -7.78 2.29
CA LEU A 199 -13.94 -6.62 1.87
C LEU A 199 -14.86 -5.45 1.47
N LYS A 200 -14.54 -4.26 1.96
CA LYS A 200 -15.29 -3.01 1.62
C LYS A 200 -14.62 -2.18 0.54
N VAL A 201 -13.39 -2.52 0.18
CA VAL A 201 -12.64 -1.89 -0.91
C VAL A 201 -12.05 -2.97 -1.82
N ALA A 202 -11.55 -2.57 -2.98
CA ALA A 202 -11.01 -3.51 -3.96
C ALA A 202 -9.86 -4.38 -3.40
N ARG A 203 -9.83 -5.66 -3.79
CA ARG A 203 -8.87 -6.69 -3.30
C ARG A 203 -7.40 -6.26 -3.39
N ASN A 204 -7.05 -5.47 -4.41
CA ASN A 204 -5.69 -4.97 -4.60
C ASN A 204 -5.18 -4.09 -3.45
N ASN A 205 -6.07 -3.49 -2.66
CA ASN A 205 -5.70 -2.70 -1.48
C ASN A 205 -5.21 -3.57 -0.31
N TYR A 206 -5.35 -4.89 -0.37
CA TYR A 206 -4.94 -5.80 0.71
C TYR A 206 -3.68 -6.60 0.35
N ILE A 207 -3.14 -6.42 -0.86
CA ILE A 207 -1.96 -7.15 -1.32
C ILE A 207 -0.73 -6.67 -0.54
N LEU A 208 0.00 -7.63 0.03
CA LEU A 208 1.26 -7.40 0.73
C LEU A 208 2.27 -6.62 -0.09
N LYS A 209 3.00 -5.74 0.57
CA LYS A 209 4.01 -4.89 -0.09
C LYS A 209 5.38 -5.38 0.25
N LYS A 210 5.67 -6.58 -0.26
CA LYS A 210 6.90 -7.34 0.00
C LYS A 210 8.20 -6.56 -0.28
N ASP A 211 8.16 -5.52 -1.11
CA ASP A 211 9.31 -4.67 -1.44
C ASP A 211 9.43 -3.39 -0.58
N ALA A 212 8.46 -3.12 0.29
CA ALA A 212 8.49 -1.98 1.20
C ALA A 212 9.71 -2.02 2.12
N VAL A 213 10.16 -0.84 2.53
CA VAL A 213 11.01 -0.75 3.72
C VAL A 213 10.06 -0.82 4.91
N ASP A 214 10.12 -1.88 5.70
CA ASP A 214 9.21 -2.04 6.83
C ASP A 214 9.86 -1.69 8.18
N THR A 215 9.05 -1.23 9.14
CA THR A 215 9.41 -1.05 10.55
C THR A 215 8.71 -2.13 11.38
N THR A 216 8.62 -1.97 12.70
CA THR A 216 7.78 -2.85 13.51
C THR A 216 6.30 -2.68 13.11
N TYR A 217 5.58 -3.80 13.00
CA TYR A 217 4.14 -3.80 12.73
C TYR A 217 3.35 -3.12 13.86
N ASP A 218 2.45 -2.20 13.52
CA ASP A 218 1.72 -1.37 14.46
C ASP A 218 0.20 -1.50 14.37
N PHE A 219 -0.39 -2.33 15.24
CA PHE A 219 -1.84 -2.51 15.32
C PHE A 219 -2.63 -1.22 15.55
N VAL A 220 -2.03 -0.22 16.21
CA VAL A 220 -2.68 1.06 16.53
C VAL A 220 -2.25 2.19 15.61
N SER A 221 -1.58 1.88 14.49
CA SER A 221 -1.21 2.89 13.49
C SER A 221 -2.45 3.60 12.98
N ILE A 222 -2.35 4.92 12.80
CA ILE A 222 -3.40 5.69 12.13
C ILE A 222 -3.57 5.24 10.67
N MET A 223 -2.57 4.56 10.11
CA MET A 223 -2.56 3.97 8.76
C MET A 223 -3.18 2.58 8.71
N HIS A 224 -3.60 2.00 9.82
CA HIS A 224 -4.25 0.69 9.83
C HIS A 224 -5.72 0.79 9.40
N TYR A 225 -6.19 -0.21 8.67
CA TYR A 225 -7.62 -0.43 8.40
C TYR A 225 -8.35 -0.89 9.66
N SER A 226 -9.65 -0.64 9.75
CA SER A 226 -10.48 -1.11 10.85
C SER A 226 -11.10 -2.46 10.53
N SER A 227 -11.70 -3.14 11.51
CA SER A 227 -12.33 -4.46 11.28
C SER A 227 -13.53 -4.40 10.35
N GLU A 228 -14.17 -3.24 10.22
CA GLU A 228 -15.22 -3.00 9.23
C GLU A 228 -14.71 -3.10 7.80
N ALA A 229 -13.40 -2.99 7.56
CA ALA A 229 -12.78 -3.19 6.25
C ALA A 229 -12.41 -4.65 5.97
N GLY A 230 -12.83 -5.61 6.79
CA GLY A 230 -12.55 -7.03 6.59
C GLY A 230 -11.14 -7.45 7.00
N VAL A 231 -10.57 -6.82 8.03
CA VAL A 231 -9.28 -7.20 8.62
C VAL A 231 -9.44 -7.45 10.11
N CYS A 232 -8.80 -8.47 10.68
CA CYS A 232 -8.89 -8.71 12.12
C CYS A 232 -7.63 -9.39 12.66
N ILE A 233 -7.43 -9.30 13.97
CA ILE A 233 -6.41 -10.06 14.69
C ILE A 233 -6.94 -11.50 14.85
N PRO A 234 -6.18 -12.54 14.46
CA PRO A 234 -6.64 -13.91 14.61
C PRO A 234 -6.65 -14.35 16.08
N LYS A 235 -7.63 -15.17 16.48
CA LYS A 235 -7.67 -15.86 17.77
C LYS A 235 -6.47 -16.80 17.93
N GLN A 236 -6.20 -17.60 16.89
CA GLN A 236 -5.14 -18.59 16.87
C GLN A 236 -3.97 -18.13 16.02
N LYS A 237 -2.80 -17.92 16.62
CA LYS A 237 -1.62 -17.39 15.91
C LYS A 237 -0.75 -18.46 15.26
N ASN A 238 -0.99 -19.72 15.59
CA ASN A 238 -0.30 -20.90 15.05
C ASN A 238 -0.90 -21.42 13.75
N ILE A 239 -2.11 -20.98 13.38
CA ILE A 239 -2.73 -21.33 12.11
C ILE A 239 -2.13 -20.49 10.98
N VAL A 240 -1.81 -21.14 9.86
CA VAL A 240 -1.40 -20.47 8.63
C VAL A 240 -2.65 -20.11 7.84
N TYR A 241 -3.10 -18.87 7.99
CA TYR A 241 -4.25 -18.35 7.25
C TYR A 241 -3.89 -17.88 5.84
N CYS A 242 -4.79 -18.09 4.88
CA CYS A 242 -4.61 -17.63 3.51
C CYS A 242 -4.64 -16.11 3.41
N ASP A 243 -3.66 -15.57 2.69
CA ASP A 243 -3.66 -14.17 2.26
C ASP A 243 -4.70 -13.94 1.14
N ILE A 244 -4.94 -12.68 0.76
CA ILE A 244 -5.94 -12.28 -0.24
C ILE A 244 -5.73 -12.87 -1.63
N SER A 245 -4.51 -13.33 -1.92
CA SER A 245 -4.13 -13.94 -3.20
C SER A 245 -3.97 -15.46 -3.10
N GLN A 246 -4.33 -16.06 -1.97
CA GLN A 246 -4.14 -17.49 -1.70
C GLN A 246 -5.47 -18.21 -1.52
N SER A 247 -5.44 -19.51 -1.76
CA SER A 247 -6.53 -20.45 -1.52
C SER A 247 -6.04 -21.65 -0.71
N GLU A 248 -6.94 -22.57 -0.37
CA GLU A 248 -6.60 -23.80 0.36
C GLU A 248 -5.55 -24.66 -0.38
N GLU A 249 -5.46 -24.53 -1.71
CA GLU A 249 -4.43 -25.17 -2.54
C GLU A 249 -3.00 -24.72 -2.19
N ASP A 250 -2.85 -23.55 -1.57
CA ASP A 250 -1.57 -23.04 -1.05
C ASP A 250 -1.20 -23.63 0.33
N GLY A 251 -1.99 -24.56 0.87
CA GLY A 251 -1.76 -25.20 2.17
C GLY A 251 -2.06 -24.27 3.36
N CYS A 252 -3.05 -23.40 3.22
CA CYS A 252 -3.49 -22.46 4.24
C CYS A 252 -4.99 -22.57 4.50
N VAL A 253 -5.45 -22.03 5.64
CA VAL A 253 -6.87 -21.98 6.00
C VAL A 253 -7.47 -20.65 5.53
N VAL A 254 -8.54 -20.69 4.73
CA VAL A 254 -9.24 -19.47 4.32
C VAL A 254 -9.93 -18.86 5.55
N PRO A 255 -9.55 -17.64 5.97
CA PRO A 255 -10.06 -17.07 7.21
C PRO A 255 -11.53 -16.68 7.11
N SER A 256 -12.27 -16.94 8.19
CA SER A 256 -13.64 -16.50 8.39
C SER A 256 -13.76 -15.55 9.58
N ARG A 257 -14.94 -14.98 9.80
CA ARG A 257 -15.20 -14.10 10.95
C ARG A 257 -15.00 -14.83 12.28
N ASP A 258 -15.20 -16.14 12.35
CA ASP A 258 -15.03 -16.93 13.57
C ASP A 258 -13.57 -17.03 14.01
N ASP A 259 -12.63 -16.82 13.09
CA ASP A 259 -11.19 -16.76 13.37
C ASP A 259 -10.77 -15.43 14.02
N CYS A 260 -11.63 -14.41 14.02
CA CYS A 260 -11.31 -13.09 14.53
C CYS A 260 -11.41 -12.98 16.05
N ASP A 261 -10.35 -12.53 16.70
CA ASP A 261 -10.43 -11.99 18.05
C ASP A 261 -11.00 -10.56 17.98
N GLU A 262 -12.33 -10.46 18.06
CA GLU A 262 -13.04 -9.18 17.98
C GLU A 262 -12.65 -8.21 19.11
N LYS A 263 -12.30 -8.72 20.30
CA LYS A 263 -11.87 -7.87 21.42
C LYS A 263 -10.50 -7.27 21.12
N ALA A 264 -9.54 -8.08 20.69
CA ALA A 264 -8.23 -7.60 20.30
C ALA A 264 -8.30 -6.67 19.08
N SER A 265 -9.19 -6.95 18.13
CA SER A 265 -9.33 -6.20 16.88
C SER A 265 -9.88 -4.78 17.05
N LYS A 266 -10.48 -4.43 18.20
CA LYS A 266 -10.97 -3.07 18.51
C LYS A 266 -9.89 -1.99 18.47
N VAL A 267 -8.61 -2.37 18.59
CA VAL A 267 -7.50 -1.42 18.53
C VAL A 267 -7.20 -0.95 17.10
N LEU A 268 -7.64 -1.72 16.10
CA LEU A 268 -7.39 -1.46 14.69
C LEU A 268 -8.20 -0.26 14.21
N GLY A 269 -7.65 0.48 13.24
CA GLY A 269 -8.41 1.52 12.56
C GLY A 269 -8.67 2.80 13.35
N GLN A 270 -7.97 2.99 14.47
CA GLN A 270 -8.07 4.23 15.24
C GLN A 270 -7.78 5.47 14.36
N ARG A 271 -8.52 6.56 14.60
CA ARG A 271 -8.36 7.86 13.94
C ARG A 271 -8.27 9.00 14.95
N LYS A 272 -7.63 8.75 16.10
CA LYS A 272 -7.39 9.75 17.16
C LYS A 272 -6.11 10.56 16.90
N GLY A 273 -5.09 9.93 16.34
CA GLY A 273 -3.83 10.57 15.97
C GLY A 273 -2.70 9.57 15.74
N LEU A 274 -1.52 10.04 15.33
CA LEU A 274 -0.32 9.23 15.16
C LEU A 274 0.02 8.41 16.42
N SER A 275 0.34 7.13 16.22
CA SER A 275 0.92 6.25 17.22
C SER A 275 2.40 6.59 17.49
N LYS A 276 3.00 5.96 18.49
CA LYS A 276 4.45 6.05 18.74
C LYS A 276 5.26 5.47 17.57
N ILE A 277 4.78 4.40 16.94
CA ILE A 277 5.47 3.77 15.82
C ILE A 277 5.33 4.62 14.56
N ASP A 278 4.16 5.22 14.28
CA ASP A 278 3.98 6.17 13.18
C ASP A 278 5.04 7.29 13.25
N ILE A 279 5.24 7.88 14.44
CA ILE A 279 6.22 8.95 14.67
C ILE A 279 7.65 8.45 14.45
N ASN A 280 8.00 7.27 14.99
CA ASN A 280 9.33 6.68 14.81
C ASN A 280 9.62 6.39 13.34
N THR A 281 8.62 5.92 12.60
CA THR A 281 8.71 5.63 11.17
C THR A 281 8.97 6.90 10.35
N VAL A 282 8.40 8.04 10.73
CA VAL A 282 8.79 9.34 10.13
C VAL A 282 10.28 9.63 10.38
N GLY A 283 10.77 9.34 11.58
CA GLY A 283 12.20 9.47 11.91
C GLY A 283 13.11 8.57 11.06
N VAL A 284 12.68 7.34 10.75
CA VAL A 284 13.41 6.44 9.82
C VAL A 284 13.48 7.04 8.43
N LEU A 285 12.37 7.64 7.97
CA LEU A 285 12.25 8.25 6.64
C LEU A 285 13.09 9.51 6.44
N TYR A 286 12.93 10.45 7.36
CA TYR A 286 13.40 11.82 7.19
C TYR A 286 14.55 12.18 8.14
N GLY A 287 14.90 11.31 9.09
CA GLY A 287 15.82 11.64 10.19
C GLY A 287 15.16 12.65 11.14
N ASN A 288 15.95 13.27 12.01
CA ASN A 288 15.51 14.40 12.82
C ASN A 288 16.63 15.44 12.91
N LYS A 289 16.49 16.53 12.13
CA LYS A 289 17.44 17.64 12.11
C LYS A 289 17.65 18.26 13.51
N LYS A 290 16.57 18.44 14.28
CA LYS A 290 16.61 19.03 15.63
C LYS A 290 17.38 18.16 16.64
N LYS A 291 17.39 16.84 16.44
CA LYS A 291 18.11 15.88 17.29
C LYS A 291 19.46 15.44 16.67
N GLY A 292 19.86 16.01 15.53
CA GLY A 292 21.07 15.60 14.81
C GLY A 292 21.04 14.18 14.22
N THR A 293 19.89 13.51 14.17
CA THR A 293 19.80 12.13 13.68
C THR A 293 19.55 12.10 12.18
N LYS A 294 20.29 11.26 11.46
CA LYS A 294 20.13 11.06 10.02
C LYS A 294 19.01 10.07 9.72
N ALA A 295 18.39 10.21 8.55
CA ALA A 295 17.44 9.21 8.04
C ALA A 295 18.13 7.85 7.88
N THR A 296 17.52 6.79 8.41
CA THR A 296 18.09 5.43 8.39
C THR A 296 17.45 4.52 7.34
N ILE A 297 16.50 5.03 6.55
CA ILE A 297 15.78 4.27 5.51
C ILE A 297 16.70 3.49 4.56
N LYS A 298 17.82 4.07 4.12
CA LYS A 298 18.78 3.40 3.21
C LYS A 298 19.48 2.23 3.90
N GLN A 299 19.85 2.40 5.16
CA GLN A 299 20.50 1.37 5.97
C GLN A 299 19.53 0.22 6.27
N LEU A 300 18.30 0.56 6.67
CA LEU A 300 17.23 -0.40 6.95
C LEU A 300 16.91 -1.23 5.72
N ARG A 301 16.79 -0.58 4.56
CA ARG A 301 16.60 -1.27 3.28
C ARG A 301 17.73 -2.24 2.95
N ALA A 302 18.98 -1.81 3.14
CA ALA A 302 20.13 -2.67 2.90
C ALA A 302 20.11 -3.90 3.82
N LYS A 303 19.74 -3.72 5.10
CA LYS A 303 19.58 -4.81 6.07
C LYS A 303 18.48 -5.79 5.64
N GLN A 304 17.30 -5.30 5.27
CA GLN A 304 16.19 -6.14 4.78
C GLN A 304 16.55 -6.91 3.51
N LYS A 305 17.27 -6.28 2.56
CA LYS A 305 17.77 -6.97 1.37
C LYS A 305 18.72 -8.12 1.73
N LYS A 306 19.61 -7.92 2.71
CA LYS A 306 20.52 -8.98 3.19
C LYS A 306 19.76 -10.12 3.86
N GLN A 307 18.79 -9.81 4.72
CA GLN A 307 17.95 -10.81 5.41
C GLN A 307 17.17 -11.68 4.42
N LYS A 308 16.48 -11.05 3.45
CA LYS A 308 15.73 -11.78 2.39
C LYS A 308 16.63 -12.69 1.56
N LYS A 309 17.88 -12.26 1.27
CA LYS A 309 18.87 -13.11 0.58
C LYS A 309 19.28 -14.31 1.44
N ALA A 310 19.47 -14.11 2.74
CA ALA A 310 19.82 -15.18 3.67
C ALA A 310 18.68 -16.20 3.83
N GLU A 311 17.43 -15.74 3.96
CA GLU A 311 16.24 -16.58 4.02
C GLU A 311 16.09 -17.43 2.76
N LYS A 312 16.18 -16.83 1.56
CA LYS A 312 16.14 -17.58 0.30
C LYS A 312 17.22 -18.66 0.21
N LYS A 313 18.43 -18.38 0.70
CA LYS A 313 19.50 -19.38 0.76
C LYS A 313 19.18 -20.53 1.74
N LYS A 314 18.59 -20.22 2.90
CA LYS A 314 18.13 -21.25 3.87
C LYS A 314 17.01 -22.11 3.29
N THR A 315 16.00 -21.51 2.66
CA THR A 315 14.90 -22.25 2.03
C THR A 315 15.41 -23.13 0.88
N LYS A 316 16.35 -22.64 0.06
CA LYS A 316 16.96 -23.44 -1.00
C LYS A 316 17.75 -24.63 -0.44
N LYS A 317 18.58 -24.41 0.60
CA LYS A 317 19.30 -25.50 1.29
C LYS A 317 18.35 -26.52 1.94
N SER A 318 17.25 -26.06 2.54
CA SER A 318 16.24 -26.95 3.13
C SER A 318 15.54 -27.80 2.07
N LYS A 319 15.20 -27.23 0.91
CA LYS A 319 14.62 -27.98 -0.21
C LYS A 319 15.61 -29.00 -0.79
N THR A 320 16.88 -28.63 -0.95
CA THR A 320 17.92 -29.57 -1.42
C THR A 320 18.17 -30.71 -0.43
N LYS A 321 18.06 -30.46 0.88
CA LYS A 321 18.19 -31.49 1.91
C LYS A 321 16.97 -32.42 1.99
N LEU A 322 15.77 -31.89 1.72
CA LEU A 322 14.54 -32.69 1.61
C LEU A 322 14.57 -33.58 0.36
N THR A 323 15.08 -33.09 -0.78
CA THR A 323 15.21 -33.90 -1.99
C THR A 323 16.30 -34.97 -1.87
N SER A 324 17.43 -34.67 -1.23
CA SER A 324 18.49 -35.67 -1.01
C SER A 324 18.10 -36.77 -0.03
N ASN A 325 17.21 -36.47 0.94
CA ASN A 325 16.70 -37.47 1.87
C ASN A 325 15.57 -38.31 1.24
N ALA A 326 14.79 -37.75 0.31
CA ALA A 326 13.81 -38.52 -0.45
C ALA A 326 14.48 -39.51 -1.42
N GLU A 327 15.61 -39.13 -2.05
CA GLU A 327 16.40 -40.03 -2.90
C GLU A 327 17.12 -41.14 -2.11
N SER A 328 17.39 -40.96 -0.81
CA SER A 328 17.98 -42.02 0.03
C SER A 328 16.96 -43.01 0.60
N ASP A 329 15.68 -42.63 0.69
CA ASP A 329 14.62 -43.51 1.19
C ASP A 329 13.99 -44.38 0.08
N GLU A 330 14.18 -44.03 -1.20
CA GLU A 330 13.73 -44.82 -2.37
C GLU A 330 14.67 -45.98 -2.75
N LEU A 331 15.84 -46.11 -2.10
CA LEU A 331 16.87 -47.11 -2.42
C LEU A 331 16.92 -48.31 -1.47
N THR A 332 15.97 -48.47 -0.54
CA THR A 332 15.96 -49.57 0.46
C THR A 332 14.77 -50.53 0.38
N THR A 333 13.90 -50.45 -0.62
CA THR A 333 12.76 -51.38 -0.76
C THR A 333 12.65 -51.99 -2.15
N THR A 334 13.65 -52.73 -2.60
CA THR A 334 13.49 -53.79 -3.62
C THR A 334 14.63 -54.79 -3.48
N ASN A 335 14.43 -55.83 -2.66
CA ASN A 335 15.03 -57.15 -2.85
C ASN A 335 14.43 -58.11 -1.81
N GLY A 336 13.46 -58.89 -2.28
CA GLY A 336 12.77 -59.93 -1.52
C GLY A 336 11.94 -60.74 -2.51
N GLU A 337 12.63 -61.53 -3.32
CA GLU A 337 12.07 -62.40 -4.36
C GLU A 337 11.13 -63.45 -3.78
N ILE A 338 10.10 -63.70 -4.57
CA ILE A 338 9.01 -64.65 -4.38
C ILE A 338 9.56 -66.06 -4.70
N GLN A 339 9.55 -66.97 -3.74
CA GLN A 339 9.59 -68.41 -4.02
C GLN A 339 8.15 -68.94 -4.11
N ASN A 340 7.85 -69.58 -5.23
CA ASN A 340 6.57 -70.21 -5.55
C ASN A 340 6.80 -71.72 -5.67
N ASP A 341 5.89 -72.51 -5.08
CA ASP A 341 5.90 -73.97 -5.06
C ASP A 341 5.59 -74.61 -6.43
N GLY A 342 6.08 -75.84 -6.65
CA GLY A 342 5.35 -76.84 -7.45
C GLY A 342 6.14 -77.67 -8.47
N ILE A 343 6.59 -78.87 -8.03
CA ILE A 343 6.44 -80.25 -8.57
C ILE A 343 7.68 -81.07 -8.23
#